data_AF-A0A522IQS7-F1
#
_entry.id   AF-A0A522IQS7-F1
#
_cell.length_a   1.000
_cell.length_b   1.000
_cell.length_c   1.000
_cell.angle_alpha   90.00
_cell.angle_beta   90.00
_cell.angle_gamma   90.00
#
_symmetry.space_group_name_H-M   'P 1'
#
loop_
_entity.id
_entity.type
_entity.pdbx_description
1 polymer ?
#
loop_
_entity_poly.entity_id
_entity_poly.type
_entity_poly.pdbx_seq_one_letter_code
_entity_poly.pdbx_strand_id
1 'polypeptide(L)'
;MAQHINVSDSSERGRITARVSADRQRVLQLAADLSGSTLNQFIVQAAFEKAEKVFEQEEAFQTIQLNAAESERFLALLDAPPKPTDKLKRAMANFRKQHLEHNDSST
;
A
#
# COMPACT_ATOMS: atom_id res chain seq x y z
N MET A 1 -4.28 8.22 -13.01
CA MET A 1 -3.60 6.96 -13.38
C MET A 1 -3.14 6.28 -12.10
N ALA A 2 -4.06 5.65 -11.40
CA ALA A 2 -3.72 4.75 -10.30
C ALA A 2 -3.29 3.42 -10.94
N GLN A 3 -2.13 2.91 -10.55
CA GLN A 3 -1.69 1.58 -10.98
C GLN A 3 -2.64 0.57 -10.31
N HIS A 4 -3.67 0.16 -11.04
CA HIS A 4 -4.34 -1.10 -10.76
C HIS A 4 -3.25 -2.16 -10.77
N ILE A 5 -3.11 -2.86 -9.64
CA ILE A 5 -2.30 -4.07 -9.56
C ILE A 5 -2.91 -5.02 -10.58
N ASN A 6 -2.31 -5.06 -11.77
CA ASN A 6 -2.73 -5.93 -12.84
C ASN A 6 -2.30 -7.32 -12.38
N VAL A 7 -3.23 -8.04 -11.74
CA VAL A 7 -3.09 -9.47 -11.50
C VAL A 7 -3.17 -10.11 -12.88
N SER A 8 -2.06 -10.06 -13.60
CA SER A 8 -1.85 -10.87 -14.79
C SER A 8 -2.08 -12.30 -14.36
N ASP A 9 -3.09 -12.91 -14.95
CA ASP A 9 -3.39 -14.34 -14.90
C ASP A 9 -2.17 -15.11 -15.46
N SER A 10 -1.17 -15.30 -14.60
CA SER A 10 -0.16 -16.32 -14.76
C SER A 10 -0.46 -17.38 -13.71
N SER A 11 -0.90 -18.54 -14.19
CA SER A 11 -1.01 -19.81 -13.44
C SER A 11 0.36 -20.30 -12.90
N GLU A 12 1.24 -19.40 -12.47
CA GLU A 12 2.47 -19.67 -11.74
C GLU A 12 2.08 -19.93 -10.28
N ARG A 13 1.84 -21.19 -9.94
CA ARG A 13 1.59 -21.60 -8.55
C ARG A 13 2.84 -21.35 -7.72
N GLY A 14 2.87 -20.23 -6.98
CA GLY A 14 3.90 -19.94 -5.99
C GLY A 14 3.82 -20.91 -4.82
N ARG A 15 4.96 -21.45 -4.37
CA ARG A 15 5.03 -22.33 -3.19
C ARG A 15 5.59 -21.55 -2.00
N ILE A 16 4.85 -21.55 -0.90
CA ILE A 16 5.30 -20.99 0.38
C ILE A 16 5.90 -22.13 1.22
N THR A 17 7.15 -21.97 1.66
CA THR A 17 7.82 -22.93 2.56
C THR A 17 8.35 -22.22 3.79
N ALA A 18 7.98 -22.69 4.97
CA ALA A 18 8.46 -22.17 6.25
C ALA A 18 8.77 -23.32 7.22
N ARG A 19 9.77 -23.12 8.09
CA ARG A 19 10.09 -24.06 9.17
C ARG A 19 9.46 -23.56 10.46
N VAL A 20 8.82 -24.48 11.18
CA VAL A 20 8.23 -24.23 12.51
C VAL A 20 8.78 -25.26 13.50
N SER A 21 8.86 -24.89 14.77
CA SER A 21 9.19 -25.85 15.83
C SER A 21 8.03 -26.83 16.03
N ALA A 22 8.32 -28.02 16.55
CA ALA A 22 7.30 -29.04 16.81
C ALA A 22 6.15 -28.52 17.70
N ASP A 23 6.47 -27.72 18.72
CA ASP A 23 5.46 -27.15 19.62
C ASP A 23 4.50 -26.21 18.90
N ARG A 24 5.03 -25.34 18.02
CA ARG A 24 4.21 -24.43 17.21
C ARG A 24 3.37 -25.20 16.19
N GLN A 25 3.92 -26.25 15.60
CA GLN A 25 3.18 -27.11 14.67
C GLN A 25 1.99 -27.77 15.35
N ARG A 26 2.13 -28.25 16.60
CA ARG A 26 0.99 -28.83 17.35
C ARG A 26 -0.12 -27.81 17.60
N VAL A 27 0.24 -26.58 17.95
CA VAL A 27 -0.74 -25.50 18.14
C VAL A 27 -1.49 -25.18 16.85
N LEU A 28 -0.76 -25.06 15.73
CA LEU A 28 -1.37 -24.81 14.42
C LEU A 28 -2.26 -25.97 13.97
N GLN A 29 -1.86 -27.22 14.25
CA GLN A 29 -2.67 -28.40 13.93
C GLN A 29 -3.99 -28.38 14.72
N LEU A 30 -3.93 -28.12 16.03
CA LEU A 30 -5.14 -28.03 16.85
C LEU A 30 -6.07 -26.92 16.34
N ALA A 31 -5.53 -25.75 15.97
CA ALA A 31 -6.32 -24.66 15.42
C ALA A 31 -6.97 -25.04 14.08
N ALA A 32 -6.24 -25.74 13.21
CA ALA A 32 -6.76 -26.24 11.93
C ALA A 32 -7.87 -27.28 12.13
N ASP A 33 -7.70 -28.19 13.10
CA ASP A 33 -8.70 -29.20 13.45
C ASP A 33 -9.99 -28.53 13.96
N LEU A 34 -9.86 -27.51 14.82
CA LEU A 34 -10.98 -26.73 15.34
C LEU A 34 -11.71 -25.92 14.25
N SER A 35 -10.98 -25.44 13.24
CA SER A 35 -11.57 -24.74 12.10
C SER A 35 -12.10 -25.68 11.01
N GLY A 36 -11.99 -27.01 11.18
CA GLY A 36 -12.45 -28.00 10.21
C GLY A 36 -11.67 -27.98 8.90
N SER A 37 -10.38 -27.62 8.94
CA SER A 37 -9.53 -27.47 7.76
C SER A 37 -8.22 -28.24 7.90
N THR A 38 -7.55 -28.52 6.77
CA THR A 38 -6.19 -29.08 6.85
C THR A 38 -5.21 -28.03 7.34
N LEU A 39 -4.08 -28.45 7.93
CA LEU A 39 -3.04 -27.54 8.42
C LEU A 39 -2.56 -26.55 7.34
N ASN A 40 -2.34 -27.02 6.11
CA ASN A 40 -1.88 -26.16 5.02
C ASN A 40 -2.94 -25.12 4.64
N GLN A 41 -4.21 -25.52 4.58
CA GLN A 41 -5.32 -24.61 4.29
C GLN A 41 -5.46 -23.56 5.39
N PHE A 42 -5.40 -23.98 6.66
CA PHE A 42 -5.43 -23.09 7.80
C PHE A 42 -4.31 -22.04 7.75
N ILE A 43 -3.08 -22.46 7.46
CA ILE A 43 -1.93 -21.56 7.37
C ILE A 43 -2.11 -20.53 6.24
N VAL A 44 -2.57 -20.96 5.07
CA VAL A 44 -2.81 -20.05 3.94
C VAL A 44 -3.89 -19.04 4.28
N GLN A 45 -5.01 -19.49 4.85
CA GLN A 45 -6.10 -18.60 5.28
C GLN A 45 -5.65 -17.61 6.34
N ALA A 46 -4.99 -18.08 7.40
CA ALA A 46 -4.50 -17.23 8.47
C ALA A 46 -3.46 -16.22 7.99
N ALA A 47 -2.60 -16.60 7.04
CA ALA A 47 -1.65 -15.68 6.42
C ALA A 47 -2.36 -14.60 5.61
N PHE A 48 -3.41 -14.95 4.86
CA PHE A 48 -4.18 -13.99 4.07
C PHE A 48 -4.97 -13.02 4.96
N GLU A 49 -5.68 -13.52 5.97
CA GLU A 49 -6.38 -12.68 6.96
C GLU A 49 -5.42 -11.72 7.68
N LYS A 50 -4.20 -12.18 7.97
CA LYS A 50 -3.18 -11.33 8.57
C LYS A 50 -2.67 -10.28 7.59
N ALA A 51 -2.51 -10.62 6.32
CA ALA A 51 -2.11 -9.69 5.27
C ALA A 51 -3.17 -8.60 5.08
N GLU A 52 -4.46 -8.95 5.00
CA GLU A 52 -5.56 -8.00 4.92
C GLU A 52 -5.54 -7.02 6.09
N LYS A 53 -5.35 -7.49 7.32
CA LYS A 53 -5.24 -6.60 8.49
C LYS A 53 -4.03 -5.68 8.44
N VAL A 54 -2.91 -6.14 7.90
CA VAL A 54 -1.72 -5.29 7.69
C VAL A 54 -2.03 -4.24 6.62
N PHE A 55 -2.70 -4.62 5.54
CA PHE A 55 -3.13 -3.67 4.53
C PHE A 55 -4.13 -2.67 5.07
N GLU A 56 -5.16 -3.06 5.82
CA GLU A 56 -6.08 -2.09 6.43
C GLU A 56 -5.36 -1.09 7.33
N GLN A 57 -4.37 -1.56 8.11
CA GLN A 57 -3.55 -0.70 8.96
C GLN A 57 -2.69 0.27 8.14
N GLU A 58 -2.12 -0.19 7.03
CA GLU A 58 -1.27 0.62 6.15
C GLU A 58 -2.08 1.47 5.14
N GLU A 59 -3.26 1.04 4.71
CA GLU A 59 -4.19 1.78 3.86
C GLU A 59 -4.81 2.95 4.61
N ALA A 60 -4.97 2.83 5.93
CA ALA A 60 -5.22 3.99 6.78
C ALA A 60 -4.07 5.01 6.73
N PHE A 61 -2.83 4.59 6.42
CA PHE A 61 -1.71 5.49 6.13
C PHE A 61 -1.66 5.96 4.67
N GLN A 62 -2.10 5.15 3.69
CA GLN A 62 -2.07 5.51 2.26
C GLN A 62 -3.29 6.32 1.79
N THR A 63 -4.40 6.26 2.52
CA THR A 63 -5.64 6.97 2.20
C THR A 63 -5.78 8.22 3.07
N ILE A 64 -5.80 9.39 2.45
CA ILE A 64 -6.12 10.63 3.15
C ILE A 64 -7.63 10.63 3.44
N GLN A 65 -8.00 10.27 4.66
CA GLN A 65 -9.38 10.35 5.13
C GLN A 65 -9.71 11.82 5.41
N LEU A 66 -10.69 12.35 4.68
CA LEU A 66 -11.21 13.69 4.90
C LEU A 66 -12.57 13.58 5.61
N ASN A 67 -12.77 14.36 6.66
CA ASN A 67 -14.11 14.54 7.21
C ASN A 67 -15.00 15.38 6.25
N ALA A 68 -16.28 15.55 6.57
CA ALA A 68 -17.22 16.23 5.69
C ALA A 68 -16.79 17.67 5.35
N ALA A 69 -16.33 18.44 6.34
CA ALA A 69 -15.88 19.82 6.14
C ALA A 69 -14.56 19.89 5.35
N GLU A 70 -13.65 18.95 5.59
CA GLU A 70 -12.40 18.84 4.83
C GLU A 70 -12.64 18.45 3.37
N SER A 71 -13.61 17.55 3.14
CA SER A 71 -14.01 17.11 1.81
C SER A 71 -14.62 18.25 1.01
N GLU A 72 -15.54 19.02 1.61
CA GLU A 72 -16.14 20.21 0.98
C GLU A 72 -15.07 21.26 0.65
N ARG A 73 -14.15 21.52 1.59
CA ARG A 73 -13.04 22.43 1.36
C ARG A 73 -12.10 21.94 0.27
N PHE A 74 -11.82 20.64 0.21
CA PHE A 74 -10.98 20.03 -0.82
C PHE A 74 -11.61 20.16 -2.21
N LEU A 75 -12.92 19.85 -2.34
CA LEU A 75 -13.67 20.01 -3.59
C LEU A 75 -13.70 21.48 -4.05
N ALA A 76 -13.96 22.42 -3.13
CA ALA A 76 -13.93 23.85 -3.45
C ALA A 76 -12.57 24.32 -3.98
N LEU A 77 -11.47 23.75 -3.48
CA LEU A 77 -10.12 24.05 -3.97
C LEU A 77 -9.82 23.44 -5.35
N LEU A 78 -10.49 22.36 -5.74
CA LEU A 78 -10.40 21.78 -7.08
C LEU A 78 -11.20 22.63 -8.09
N ASP A 79 -12.38 23.10 -7.70
CA ASP A 79 -13.24 23.93 -8.55
C ASP A 79 -12.67 25.34 -8.76
N ALA A 80 -12.10 25.93 -7.71
CA ALA A 80 -11.52 27.26 -7.73
C ALA A 80 -10.06 27.23 -7.23
N PRO A 81 -9.11 26.74 -8.06
CA PRO A 81 -7.72 26.64 -7.64
C PRO A 81 -7.13 28.03 -7.38
N PRO A 82 -6.56 28.27 -6.20
CA PRO A 82 -5.97 29.57 -5.87
C PRO A 82 -4.71 29.83 -6.72
N LYS A 83 -4.44 31.11 -6.99
CA LYS A 83 -3.24 31.49 -7.71
C LYS A 83 -1.97 31.11 -6.92
N PRO A 84 -0.91 30.62 -7.58
CA PRO A 84 0.35 30.28 -6.91
C PRO A 84 0.92 31.47 -6.14
N THR A 85 1.31 31.24 -4.89
CA THR A 85 1.96 32.26 -4.07
C THR A 85 3.37 32.55 -4.56
N ASP A 86 3.91 33.73 -4.26
CA ASP A 86 5.27 34.09 -4.69
C ASP A 86 6.35 33.20 -4.07
N LYS A 87 6.10 32.64 -2.87
CA LYS A 87 6.96 31.61 -2.27
C LYS A 87 6.96 30.33 -3.10
N LEU A 88 5.79 29.86 -3.55
CA LEU A 88 5.67 28.66 -4.39
C LEU A 88 6.36 28.84 -5.75
N LYS A 89 6.20 30.02 -6.37
CA LYS A 89 6.90 30.35 -7.63
C LYS A 89 8.43 30.32 -7.47
N ARG A 90 8.96 30.91 -6.39
CA ARG A 90 10.40 30.88 -6.08
C ARG A 90 10.92 29.45 -5.87
N ALA A 91 10.17 28.62 -5.12
CA ALA A 91 10.53 27.22 -4.91
C ALA A 91 10.56 26.43 -6.22
N MET A 92 9.54 26.60 -7.08
CA MET A 92 9.54 26.00 -8.43
C MET A 92 10.71 26.44 -9.29
N ALA A 93 11.08 27.73 -9.26
CA ALA A 93 12.21 28.24 -10.03
C ALA A 93 13.55 27.63 -9.56
N ASN A 94 13.72 27.48 -8.25
CA ASN A 94 14.91 26.85 -7.68
C ASN A 94 14.98 25.36 -8.05
N PHE A 95 13.86 24.63 -7.94
CA PHE A 95 13.78 23.23 -8.34
C PHE A 95 14.16 23.03 -9.81
N ARG A 96 13.62 23.88 -10.71
CA ARG A 96 13.94 23.81 -12.15
C ARG A 96 15.44 24.04 -12.40
N LYS A 97 16.06 25.04 -11.76
CA LYS A 97 17.51 25.29 -11.90
C LYS A 97 18.34 24.06 -11.50
N GLN A 98 18.07 23.49 -10.33
CA GLN A 98 18.79 22.31 -9.83
C GLN A 98 18.60 21.07 -10.74
N HIS A 99 17.40 20.90 -11.29
CA HIS A 99 17.07 19.74 -12.13
C HIS A 99 17.59 19.88 -13.58
N LEU A 100 17.81 21.11 -14.06
CA LEU A 100 18.46 21.40 -15.35
C LEU A 100 20.00 21.22 -15.24
N GLU A 101 20.62 21.68 -14.15
CA GLU A 101 22.08 21.52 -13.93
C GLU A 101 22.52 20.04 -13.82
N HIS A 102 21.65 19.15 -13.33
CA HIS A 102 21.90 17.71 -13.30
C HIS A 102 21.78 17.00 -14.66
N ASN A 103 21.08 17.59 -15.63
CA ASN A 103 20.85 16.97 -16.94
C ASN A 103 21.90 17.40 -17.99
N ASP A 104 22.47 18.59 -17.84
CA ASP A 104 23.52 19.12 -18.73
C ASP A 104 24.93 18.58 -18.40
N SER A 105 25.11 17.91 -17.25
CA SER A 105 26.38 17.31 -16.82
C SER A 105 26.55 15.83 -17.20
N SER A 106 25.61 15.27 -17.98
CA SER A 106 25.65 13.89 -18.49
C SER A 106 25.78 13.77 -20.03
N THR A 107 26.18 14.84 -20.73
CA THR A 107 26.64 14.76 -22.14
C THR A 107 28.15 15.00 -22.20
#